data_AF-A0A7V8VMV1-F1
#
_entry.id   AF-A0A7V8VMV1-F1
#
_cell.length_a   1.000
_cell.length_b   1.000
_cell.length_c   1.000
_cell.angle_alpha   90.00
_cell.angle_beta   90.00
_cell.angle_gamma   90.00
#
_symmetry.space_group_name_H-M   'P 1'
#
loop_
_entity.id
_entity.type
_entity.pdbx_description
1 polymer ?
#
loop_
_entity_poly.entity_id
_entity_poly.type
_entity_poly.pdbx_seq_one_letter_code
_entity_poly.pdbx_strand_id
1 'polypeptide(L)'
;IKEVFGARAYSIPINSVKGVTGNPLSAGGPFQVAACALSLRDQLIAPTANYETADPTCDLDFVPSKARRAKIDCALINVRGLGGSASTMLVSRVPCS
;
A
#
# COMPACT_ATOMS: atom_id res chain seq x y z
N ILE A 1 -1.98 -5.34 10.78
CA ILE A 1 -1.06 -6.02 9.83
C ILE A 1 -0.26 -7.11 10.55
N LYS A 2 0.59 -6.76 11.53
CA LYS A 2 1.37 -7.75 12.32
C LYS A 2 0.51 -8.86 12.93
N GLU A 3 -0.63 -8.51 13.51
CA GLU A 3 -1.57 -9.48 14.10
C GLU A 3 -2.11 -10.50 13.07
N VAL A 4 -2.42 -10.06 11.85
CA VAL A 4 -3.02 -10.91 10.81
C VAL A 4 -1.97 -11.78 10.10
N PHE A 5 -0.77 -11.24 9.87
CA PHE A 5 0.27 -11.91 9.07
C PHE A 5 1.42 -12.50 9.89
N GLY A 6 1.49 -12.24 11.20
CA GLY A 6 2.57 -12.70 12.06
C GLY A 6 3.96 -12.34 11.51
N ALA A 7 4.88 -13.30 11.52
CA ALA A 7 6.25 -13.12 11.00
C ALA A 7 6.28 -12.72 9.51
N ARG A 8 5.29 -13.14 8.70
CA ARG A 8 5.20 -12.79 7.28
C ARG A 8 4.99 -11.29 7.07
N ALA A 9 4.49 -10.55 8.07
CA ALA A 9 4.30 -9.10 7.95
C ALA A 9 5.59 -8.37 7.55
N TYR A 10 6.75 -8.83 8.02
CA TYR A 10 8.05 -8.19 7.76
C TYR A 10 8.60 -8.45 6.35
N SER A 11 8.02 -9.41 5.61
CA SER A 11 8.38 -9.68 4.22
C SER A 11 7.40 -9.07 3.22
N ILE A 12 6.32 -8.43 3.69
CA ILE A 12 5.30 -7.81 2.83
C ILE A 12 5.67 -6.33 2.70
N PRO A 13 5.98 -5.84 1.48
CA PRO A 13 6.18 -4.41 1.26
C PRO A 13 4.86 -3.66 1.44
N ILE A 14 4.91 -2.54 2.15
CA ILE A 14 3.78 -1.67 2.46
C ILE A 14 4.09 -0.27 1.93
N ASN A 15 3.11 0.42 1.36
CA ASN A 15 3.28 1.82 0.99
C ASN A 15 2.06 2.67 1.32
N SER A 16 2.24 3.99 1.29
CA SER A 16 1.14 4.95 1.33
C SER A 16 1.30 6.01 0.24
N VAL A 17 0.41 5.99 -0.74
CA VAL A 17 0.35 7.01 -1.81
C VAL A 17 -0.09 8.39 -1.29
N LYS A 18 -0.66 8.45 -0.08
CA LYS A 18 -1.08 9.70 0.56
C LYS A 18 0.08 10.61 0.90
N GLY A 19 1.32 10.10 0.98
CA GLY A 19 2.50 10.94 1.13
C GLY A 19 2.71 11.90 -0.04
N VAL A 20 2.20 11.54 -1.23
CA VAL A 20 2.24 12.40 -2.43
C VAL A 20 0.89 13.09 -2.67
N THR A 21 -0.21 12.35 -2.55
CA THR A 21 -1.55 12.84 -2.95
C THR A 21 -2.32 13.55 -1.84
N GLY A 22 -1.81 13.55 -0.61
CA GLY A 22 -2.58 13.92 0.58
C GLY A 22 -3.71 12.92 0.88
N ASN A 23 -4.65 13.33 1.75
CA ASN A 23 -5.83 12.54 2.10
C ASN A 23 -7.12 13.15 1.50
N PRO A 24 -7.53 12.75 0.28
CA PRO A 24 -8.66 13.35 -0.43
C PRO A 24 -10.03 12.79 0.04
N LEU A 25 -10.13 12.41 1.32
CA LEU A 25 -11.35 11.94 1.98
C LEU A 25 -12.04 10.81 1.20
N SER A 26 -13.26 11.05 0.71
CA SER A 26 -14.06 10.07 -0.04
C SER A 26 -13.35 9.55 -1.29
N ALA A 27 -12.51 10.35 -1.94
CA ALA A 27 -11.73 9.93 -3.10
C ALA A 27 -10.47 9.13 -2.73
N GLY A 28 -10.12 9.05 -1.44
CA GLY A 28 -8.92 8.34 -0.98
C GLY A 28 -8.94 6.85 -1.28
N GLY A 29 -10.10 6.18 -1.19
CA GLY A 29 -10.27 4.79 -1.59
C GLY A 29 -10.04 4.59 -3.09
N PRO A 30 -10.83 5.25 -3.97
CA PRO A 30 -10.67 5.17 -5.42
C PRO A 30 -9.25 5.46 -5.92
N PHE A 31 -8.57 6.48 -5.39
CA PHE A 31 -7.18 6.75 -5.80
C PHE A 31 -6.20 5.64 -5.43
N GLN A 32 -6.36 5.03 -4.25
CA GLN A 32 -5.53 3.88 -3.86
C GLN A 32 -5.77 2.67 -4.77
N VAL A 33 -7.02 2.45 -5.21
CA VAL A 33 -7.34 1.39 -6.19
C VAL A 33 -6.68 1.67 -7.53
N ALA A 34 -6.76 2.89 -8.06
CA ALA A 34 -6.10 3.26 -9.30
C ALA A 34 -4.57 3.08 -9.21
N ALA A 35 -3.94 3.56 -8.13
CA ALA A 35 -2.51 3.39 -7.91
C ALA A 35 -2.10 1.91 -7.75
N CYS A 36 -2.93 1.11 -7.09
CA CYS A 36 -2.72 -0.34 -6.95
C CYS A 36 -2.79 -1.04 -8.32
N ALA A 37 -3.76 -0.70 -9.16
CA ALA A 37 -3.89 -1.26 -10.51
C ALA A 37 -2.66 -0.93 -11.37
N LEU A 38 -2.15 0.31 -11.30
CA LEU A 38 -0.90 0.70 -11.97
C LEU A 38 0.30 -0.07 -11.42
N SER A 39 0.38 -0.25 -10.10
CA SER A 39 1.47 -1.01 -9.47
C SER A 39 1.48 -2.48 -9.92
N LEU A 40 0.30 -3.11 -10.01
CA LEU A 40 0.12 -4.46 -10.54
C LEU A 40 0.44 -4.54 -12.04
N ARG A 41 0.08 -3.54 -12.83
CA ARG A 41 0.39 -3.50 -14.27
C ARG A 41 1.90 -3.36 -14.52
N ASP A 42 2.53 -2.41 -13.83
CA ASP A 42 3.90 -1.98 -14.09
C ASP A 42 4.94 -2.78 -13.28
N GLN A 43 4.47 -3.67 -12.39
CA GLN A 43 5.29 -4.48 -11.48
C GLN A 43 6.26 -3.59 -10.68
N LEU A 44 5.69 -2.50 -10.16
CA LEU A 44 6.41 -1.42 -9.49
C LEU A 44 5.61 -0.95 -8.28
N ILE A 45 6.23 -0.99 -7.10
CA ILE A 45 5.66 -0.50 -5.86
C ILE A 45 6.01 0.97 -5.73
N ALA A 46 5.01 1.85 -5.68
CA ALA A 46 5.21 3.27 -5.42
C ALA A 46 5.85 3.49 -4.03
N PRO A 47 6.71 4.51 -3.85
CA PRO A 47 7.32 4.77 -2.56
C PRO A 47 6.30 5.34 -1.56
N THR A 48 6.59 5.17 -0.26
CA THR A 48 6.04 6.05 0.76
C THR A 48 6.87 7.34 0.77
N ALA A 49 6.31 8.41 0.21
CA ALA A 49 6.95 9.72 0.20
C ALA A 49 7.02 10.32 1.60
N ASN A 50 8.02 11.19 1.83
CA ASN A 50 8.28 11.89 3.09
C ASN A 50 8.55 10.97 4.30
N TYR A 51 8.93 9.71 4.06
CA TYR A 51 9.39 8.80 5.11
C TYR A 51 10.89 9.01 5.36
N GLU A 52 11.23 9.91 6.28
CA GLU A 52 12.62 10.27 6.60
C GLU A 52 13.07 9.74 7.97
N THR A 53 12.19 9.84 8.96
CA THR A 53 12.46 9.38 10.32
C THR A 53 11.63 8.13 10.60
N ALA A 54 12.30 7.02 10.84
CA ALA A 54 11.63 5.77 11.19
C ALA A 54 11.04 5.86 12.62
N ASP A 55 9.80 5.40 12.77
CA ASP A 55 9.16 5.23 14.07
C ASP A 55 9.45 3.80 14.58
N PRO A 56 10.01 3.62 15.79
CA PRO A 56 10.31 2.29 16.35
C PRO A 56 9.12 1.32 16.39
N THR A 57 7.89 1.84 16.43
CA THR A 57 6.66 1.04 16.43
C THR A 57 6.22 0.64 15.01
N CYS A 58 6.67 1.39 14.00
CA CYS A 58 6.49 1.15 12.58
C CYS A 58 7.79 0.57 11.99
N ASP A 59 8.05 -0.70 12.26
CA ASP A 59 9.27 -1.45 11.88
C ASP A 59 9.09 -2.38 10.67
N LEU A 60 8.01 -2.21 9.90
CA LEU A 60 7.76 -2.97 8.67
C LEU A 60 8.45 -2.29 7.46
N ASP A 61 8.48 -2.98 6.33
CA ASP A 61 9.04 -2.43 5.09
C ASP A 61 8.06 -1.45 4.42
N PHE A 62 8.22 -0.16 4.70
CA PHE A 62 7.36 0.91 4.16
C PHE A 62 7.78 1.42 2.78
N VAL A 63 8.73 0.77 2.09
CA VAL A 63 9.23 1.18 0.76
C VAL A 63 9.56 2.69 0.72
N PRO A 64 10.53 3.16 1.52
CA PRO A 64 10.79 4.59 1.67
C PRO A 64 11.47 5.20 0.43
N SER A 65 11.10 6.45 0.13
CA SER A 65 11.76 7.37 -0.81
C SER A 65 11.75 6.99 -2.30
N LYS A 66 12.08 5.75 -2.68
CA LYS A 66 12.20 5.32 -4.08
C LYS A 66 11.27 4.17 -4.41
N ALA A 67 10.68 4.22 -5.61
CA ALA A 67 9.88 3.11 -6.12
C ALA A 67 10.71 1.82 -6.19
N ARG A 68 10.08 0.69 -5.92
CA ARG A 68 10.73 -0.63 -5.91
C ARG A 68 10.09 -1.56 -6.93
N ARG A 69 10.89 -2.11 -7.85
CA ARG A 69 10.41 -3.17 -8.75
C ARG A 69 10.20 -4.45 -7.95
N ALA A 70 9.07 -5.11 -8.17
CA ALA A 70 8.74 -6.39 -7.53
C ALA A 70 7.75 -7.15 -8.41
N LYS A 71 7.77 -8.48 -8.31
CA LYS A 71 6.67 -9.28 -8.87
C LYS A 71 5.45 -9.14 -7.96
N ILE A 72 4.36 -8.57 -8.47
CA ILE A 72 3.14 -8.31 -7.73
C ILE A 72 1.98 -9.03 -8.41
N ASP A 73 1.48 -10.09 -7.79
CA ASP A 73 0.32 -10.85 -8.29
C ASP A 73 -0.97 -10.44 -7.57
N CYS A 74 -0.88 -10.00 -6.32
CA CYS A 74 -2.00 -9.46 -5.56
C CYS A 74 -1.54 -8.37 -4.59
N ALA A 75 -2.46 -7.48 -4.23
CA ALA A 75 -2.24 -6.43 -3.24
C ALA A 75 -3.49 -6.24 -2.37
N LEU A 76 -3.26 -5.85 -1.11
CA LEU A 76 -4.30 -5.48 -0.16
C LEU A 76 -4.34 -3.96 -0.02
N ILE A 77 -5.52 -3.38 -0.19
CA ILE A 77 -5.77 -1.95 -0.01
C ILE A 77 -6.54 -1.78 1.28
N ASN A 78 -5.97 -1.02 2.22
CA ASN A 78 -6.62 -0.68 3.48
C ASN A 78 -7.04 0.80 3.46
N VAL A 79 -8.34 1.05 3.66
CA VAL A 79 -8.93 2.38 3.69
C VAL A 79 -9.59 2.61 5.04
N ARG A 80 -9.32 3.77 5.64
CA ARG A 80 -9.99 4.21 6.87
C ARG A 80 -10.75 5.49 6.61
N GLY A 81 -12.02 5.51 6.99
CA GLY A 81 -12.88 6.68 6.95
C GLY A 81 -12.84 7.47 8.25
N LEU A 82 -13.29 8.73 8.18
CA LEU A 82 -13.63 9.49 9.38
C LEU A 82 -14.81 8.78 10.10
N GLY A 83 -14.81 8.79 11.44
CA GLY A 83 -15.84 8.11 12.22
C GLY A 83 -15.55 6.64 12.55
N GLY A 84 -14.36 6.14 12.21
CA GLY A 84 -13.88 4.83 12.67
C GLY A 84 -14.06 3.68 11.67
N SER A 85 -14.83 3.87 10.60
CA SER A 85 -15.02 2.87 9.54
C SER A 85 -13.70 2.44 8.91
N ALA A 86 -13.55 1.13 8.69
CA ALA A 86 -12.40 0.54 8.01
C ALA A 86 -12.89 -0.45 6.95
N SER A 87 -12.29 -0.38 5.77
CA SER A 87 -12.57 -1.27 4.65
C SER A 87 -11.25 -1.79 4.08
N THR A 88 -11.23 -3.08 3.72
CA THR A 88 -10.09 -3.73 3.10
C THR A 88 -10.53 -4.41 1.80
N MET A 89 -9.73 -4.28 0.76
CA MET A 89 -9.96 -4.91 -0.55
C MET A 89 -8.72 -5.69 -0.99
N LEU A 90 -8.94 -6.89 -1.54
CA LEU A 90 -7.91 -7.66 -2.23
C LEU A 90 -8.05 -7.44 -3.74
N VAL A 91 -6.97 -7.04 -4.40
CA VAL A 91 -6.92 -6.87 -5.84
C VAL A 91 -5.85 -7.79 -6.40
N SER A 92 -6.21 -8.62 -7.37
CA SER A 92 -5.30 -9.55 -8.02
C SER A 92 -5.14 -9.19 -9.49
N ARG A 93 -3.92 -9.35 -10.00
CA ARG A 93 -3.63 -9.21 -11.43
C ARG A 93 -4.31 -10.35 -12.18
N VAL A 94 -5.04 -10.02 -13.25
CA VAL A 94 -5.60 -11.03 -14.15
C VAL A 94 -4.47 -11.55 -15.05
N PRO A 95 -4.23 -12.86 -15.11
CA PRO A 95 -3.27 -13.42 -16.06
C PRO A 95 -3.73 -13.11 -17.49
N CYS A 96 -2.82 -12.60 -18.35
CA CYS A 96 -3.08 -12.69 -19.79
C CYS A 96 -2.90 -14.16 -20.20
N SER A 97 -3.94 -14.70 -20.85
CA SER A 97 -3.91 -15.98 -21.57
C SER A 97 -3.02 -15.91 -22.80
#